data_AF-A0A444VQB0-F1
#
_entry.id   AF-A0A444VQB0-F1
#
_cell.length_a   1.000
_cell.length_b   1.000
_cell.length_c   1.000
_cell.angle_alpha   90.00
_cell.angle_beta   90.00
_cell.angle_gamma   90.00
#
_symmetry.space_group_name_H-M   'P 1'
#
loop_
_entity.id
_entity.type
_entity.pdbx_description
1 polymer ?
#
loop_
_entity_poly.entity_id
_entity_poly.type
_entity_poly.pdbx_seq_one_letter_code
_entity_poly.pdbx_strand_id
1 'polypeptide(L)'
;MSTTIDIIPVDSIDISFGQVIETAEKHINDFLFSIGITQKIILKVNLYDNDERYVTNILPSDKFEWEDNTYAWFNIEGVIGGTDAYCEHLKDNEIEIENPWWKLEGLELNNMAIDNIKEKLEKAKLLDRIWSFRRSAGQPGIIAVSYGLISLSVAELTNGLLWSDDGAWDYQRFPSESKAFLDWYFRPDKAIHKNYADWAKRCIDEIKKELQSPTNPKMY
;
A
#
# COMPACT_ATOMS: atom_id res chain seq x y z
N MET A 1 5.53 15.40 5.69
CA MET A 1 4.15 14.97 5.36
C MET A 1 4.26 13.61 4.70
N SER A 2 3.40 12.68 5.07
CA SER A 2 3.30 11.34 4.50
C SER A 2 1.84 10.99 4.28
N THR A 3 1.61 9.97 3.46
CA THR A 3 0.28 9.39 3.22
C THR A 3 0.36 7.90 3.48
N THR A 4 -0.71 7.32 4.01
CA THR A 4 -0.78 5.94 4.49
C THR A 4 -2.02 5.26 3.93
N ILE A 5 -1.85 4.00 3.51
CA ILE A 5 -2.96 3.12 3.18
C ILE A 5 -2.91 1.94 4.13
N ASP A 6 -3.99 1.77 4.87
CA ASP A 6 -4.22 0.65 5.76
C ASP A 6 -4.95 -0.47 5.04
N ILE A 7 -4.54 -1.71 5.32
CA ILE A 7 -5.16 -2.92 4.81
C ILE A 7 -5.66 -3.72 6.00
N ILE A 8 -6.98 -3.94 6.01
CA ILE A 8 -7.68 -4.69 7.03
C ILE A 8 -8.15 -6.00 6.39
N PRO A 9 -7.47 -7.14 6.66
CA PRO A 9 -7.80 -8.43 6.05
C PRO A 9 -9.19 -8.91 6.50
N VAL A 10 -9.87 -9.66 5.64
CA VAL A 10 -11.21 -10.20 5.93
C VAL A 10 -11.21 -11.72 5.96
N ASP A 11 -10.50 -12.37 5.04
CA ASP A 11 -10.57 -13.83 4.89
C ASP A 11 -9.34 -14.57 5.42
N SER A 12 -8.15 -13.98 5.34
CA SER A 12 -6.90 -14.63 5.74
C SER A 12 -5.80 -13.64 6.08
N ILE A 13 -4.87 -14.07 6.94
CA ILE A 13 -3.57 -13.43 7.17
C ILE A 13 -2.40 -14.37 6.80
N ASP A 14 -2.72 -15.56 6.30
CA ASP A 14 -1.75 -16.58 5.88
C ASP A 14 -1.35 -16.33 4.43
N ILE A 15 -0.55 -15.28 4.24
CA ILE A 15 0.05 -14.90 2.96
C ILE A 15 1.56 -14.80 3.15
N SER A 16 2.31 -14.93 2.06
CA SER A 16 3.78 -14.87 2.06
C SER A 16 4.32 -13.61 1.38
N PHE A 17 5.56 -13.23 1.68
CA PHE A 17 6.25 -12.15 0.97
C PHE A 17 6.31 -12.40 -0.54
N GLY A 18 6.56 -13.64 -0.98
CA GLY A 18 6.57 -14.00 -2.39
C GLY A 18 5.25 -13.71 -3.08
N GLN A 19 4.13 -14.10 -2.48
CA GLN A 19 2.79 -13.81 -3.03
C GLN A 19 2.53 -12.30 -3.15
N VAL A 20 2.90 -11.52 -2.12
CA VAL A 20 2.73 -10.06 -2.14
C VAL A 20 3.59 -9.44 -3.24
N ILE A 21 4.86 -9.82 -3.35
CA ILE A 21 5.79 -9.32 -4.38
C ILE A 21 5.27 -9.66 -5.78
N GLU A 22 4.94 -10.93 -6.05
CA GLU A 22 4.47 -11.36 -7.37
C GLU A 22 3.18 -10.65 -7.79
N THR A 23 2.24 -10.49 -6.86
CA THR A 23 0.96 -9.80 -7.11
C THR A 23 1.19 -8.31 -7.35
N ALA A 24 2.05 -7.67 -6.54
CA ALA A 24 2.37 -6.25 -6.68
C ALA A 24 3.12 -5.97 -7.98
N GLU A 25 4.13 -6.76 -8.32
CA GLU A 25 4.85 -6.63 -9.59
C GLU A 25 3.89 -6.78 -10.77
N LYS A 26 2.96 -7.74 -10.72
CA LYS A 26 1.94 -7.88 -11.75
C LYS A 26 1.12 -6.59 -11.90
N HIS A 27 0.55 -6.06 -10.82
CA HIS A 27 -0.28 -4.85 -10.88
C HIS A 27 0.49 -3.61 -11.31
N ILE A 28 1.72 -3.43 -10.81
CA ILE A 28 2.57 -2.31 -11.20
C ILE A 28 2.93 -2.41 -12.69
N ASN A 29 3.32 -3.60 -13.16
CA ASN A 29 3.65 -3.80 -14.57
C ASN A 29 2.42 -3.64 -15.49
N ASP A 30 1.23 -4.10 -15.06
CA ASP A 30 -0.04 -3.90 -15.77
C ASP A 30 -0.38 -2.39 -15.85
N PHE A 31 -0.17 -1.64 -14.77
CA PHE A 31 -0.31 -0.18 -14.76
C PHE A 31 0.68 0.49 -15.72
N LEU A 32 1.97 0.13 -15.66
CA LEU A 32 3.01 0.68 -16.53
C LEU A 32 2.71 0.42 -18.00
N PHE A 33 2.27 -0.79 -18.33
CA PHE A 33 1.87 -1.15 -19.69
C PHE A 33 0.69 -0.28 -20.17
N SER A 34 -0.30 -0.03 -19.30
CA SER A 34 -1.46 0.83 -19.63
C SER A 34 -1.09 2.27 -19.97
N ILE A 35 0.06 2.77 -19.51
CA ILE A 35 0.58 4.11 -19.81
C ILE A 35 1.71 4.11 -20.87
N GLY A 36 1.91 2.99 -21.54
CA GLY A 36 2.85 2.82 -22.66
C GLY A 36 4.30 2.54 -22.24
N ILE A 37 4.54 2.07 -21.01
CA ILE A 37 5.86 1.69 -20.51
C ILE A 37 5.96 0.16 -20.50
N THR A 38 6.90 -0.37 -21.29
CA THR A 38 7.10 -1.83 -21.42
C THR A 38 8.20 -2.39 -20.54
N GLN A 39 8.98 -1.53 -19.89
CA GLN A 39 9.99 -1.96 -18.93
C GLN A 39 9.32 -2.57 -17.72
N LYS A 40 9.70 -3.81 -17.38
CA LYS A 40 9.24 -4.46 -16.16
C LYS A 40 10.07 -3.97 -14.97
N ILE A 41 9.40 -3.76 -13.85
CA ILE A 41 10.04 -3.48 -12.57
C ILE A 41 10.36 -4.78 -11.83
N ILE A 42 11.33 -4.69 -10.93
CA ILE A 42 11.63 -5.73 -9.94
C ILE A 42 11.47 -5.07 -8.57
N LEU A 43 10.57 -5.62 -7.77
CA LEU A 43 10.28 -5.16 -6.42
C LEU A 43 11.18 -5.91 -5.43
N LYS A 44 11.86 -5.17 -4.57
CA LYS A 44 12.67 -5.70 -3.48
C LYS A 44 12.05 -5.28 -2.16
N VAL A 45 12.23 -6.13 -1.15
CA VAL A 45 11.78 -5.86 0.21
C VAL A 45 12.79 -6.43 1.19
N ASN A 46 13.05 -5.66 2.25
CA ASN A 46 13.85 -6.09 3.39
C ASN A 46 13.16 -5.61 4.68
N LEU A 47 13.41 -6.29 5.78
CA LEU A 47 12.95 -5.86 7.10
C LEU A 47 14.06 -5.07 7.80
N TYR A 48 13.69 -3.92 8.35
CA TYR A 48 14.56 -3.06 9.15
C TYR A 48 14.00 -2.97 10.57
N ASP A 49 14.87 -2.93 11.57
CA ASP A 49 14.46 -2.43 12.88
C ASP A 49 14.23 -0.92 12.83
N ASN A 50 13.43 -0.40 13.76
CA ASN A 50 13.11 1.03 13.80
C ASN A 50 14.35 1.94 14.05
N ASP A 51 15.44 1.39 14.56
CA ASP A 51 16.73 2.07 14.71
C ASP A 51 17.60 2.02 13.42
N GLU A 52 17.14 1.33 12.37
CA GLU A 52 17.84 1.07 11.09
C GLU A 52 19.24 0.43 11.25
N ARG A 53 19.48 -0.25 12.37
CA ARG A 53 20.75 -0.91 12.69
C ARG A 53 20.84 -2.31 12.10
N TYR A 54 19.72 -2.99 11.94
CA TYR A 54 19.66 -4.38 11.52
C TYR A 54 18.76 -4.55 10.30
N VAL A 55 19.30 -5.24 9.30
CA VAL A 55 18.55 -5.64 8.11
C VAL A 55 18.37 -7.15 8.17
N THR A 56 17.12 -7.61 8.20
CA THR A 56 16.79 -9.02 8.12
C THR A 56 16.41 -9.35 6.68
N ASN A 57 17.15 -10.30 6.10
CA ASN A 57 16.80 -10.85 4.80
C ASN A 57 15.56 -11.73 4.94
N ILE A 58 14.64 -11.56 4.00
CA ILE A 58 13.45 -12.39 3.91
C ILE A 58 13.60 -13.43 2.82
N LEU A 59 12.92 -14.57 2.97
CA LEU A 59 12.70 -15.54 1.90
C LEU A 59 11.30 -15.33 1.31
N PRO A 60 11.09 -15.60 0.01
CA PRO A 60 9.76 -15.52 -0.59
C PRO A 60 8.70 -16.39 0.09
N SER A 61 9.12 -17.50 0.72
CA SER A 61 8.24 -18.40 1.46
C SER A 61 7.89 -17.91 2.87
N ASP A 62 8.56 -16.88 3.37
CA ASP A 62 8.29 -16.37 4.72
C ASP A 62 6.91 -15.74 4.77
N LYS A 63 6.23 -15.93 5.91
CA LYS A 63 4.93 -15.32 6.16
C LYS A 63 5.05 -13.80 6.10
N PHE A 64 4.05 -13.14 5.56
CA PHE A 64 3.96 -11.68 5.45
C PHE A 64 3.59 -11.04 6.80
N GLU A 65 4.44 -11.26 7.78
CA GLU A 65 4.28 -10.86 9.16
C GLU A 65 5.67 -10.56 9.73
N TRP A 66 5.76 -9.50 10.53
CA TRP A 66 6.98 -9.08 11.23
C TRP A 66 6.60 -8.41 12.55
N GLU A 67 7.60 -8.16 13.39
CA GLU A 67 7.41 -7.60 14.74
C GLU A 67 7.13 -6.09 14.69
N ASP A 68 6.36 -5.56 15.64
CA ASP A 68 5.96 -4.14 15.72
C ASP A 68 7.15 -3.15 15.78
N ASN A 69 8.32 -3.60 16.22
CA ASN A 69 9.56 -2.81 16.25
C ASN A 69 10.35 -2.84 14.93
N THR A 70 9.77 -3.42 13.88
CA THR A 70 10.36 -3.52 12.55
C THR A 70 9.41 -2.99 11.48
N TYR A 71 9.98 -2.57 10.35
CA TYR A 71 9.22 -2.18 9.17
C TYR A 71 9.76 -2.88 7.93
N ALA A 72 8.87 -3.21 7.00
CA ALA A 72 9.25 -3.68 5.69
C ALA A 72 9.49 -2.48 4.77
N TRP A 73 10.66 -2.43 4.13
CA TRP A 73 10.99 -1.41 3.14
C TRP A 73 10.87 -1.97 1.74
N PHE A 74 9.86 -1.53 1.01
CA PHE A 74 9.66 -1.88 -0.40
C PHE A 74 10.33 -0.85 -1.31
N ASN A 75 11.12 -1.31 -2.26
CA ASN A 75 11.72 -0.45 -3.28
C ASN A 75 11.78 -1.13 -4.65
N ILE A 76 11.85 -0.32 -5.70
CA ILE A 76 12.03 -0.81 -7.07
C ILE A 76 13.52 -0.77 -7.41
N GLU A 77 14.02 -1.84 -8.00
CA GLU A 77 15.42 -1.90 -8.45
C GLU A 77 15.74 -0.78 -9.45
N GLY A 78 16.77 0.01 -9.15
CA GLY A 78 17.19 1.14 -9.97
C GLY A 78 16.38 2.41 -9.76
N VAL A 79 15.47 2.45 -8.79
CA VAL A 79 14.69 3.64 -8.42
C VAL A 79 15.06 4.09 -7.01
N ILE A 80 15.32 5.38 -6.84
CA ILE A 80 15.56 5.98 -5.52
C ILE A 80 14.24 6.09 -4.77
N GLY A 81 14.25 5.72 -3.49
CA GLY A 81 13.07 5.82 -2.63
C GLY A 81 12.32 4.51 -2.50
N GLY A 82 11.14 4.56 -1.90
CA GLY A 82 10.40 3.38 -1.51
C GLY A 82 9.21 3.65 -0.61
N THR A 83 8.67 2.58 -0.06
CA THR A 83 7.49 2.56 0.81
C THR A 83 7.83 1.73 2.05
N ASP A 84 7.71 2.37 3.21
CA ASP A 84 7.70 1.67 4.49
C ASP A 84 6.34 1.03 4.73
N ALA A 85 6.36 -0.19 5.26
CA ALA A 85 5.16 -0.91 5.66
C ALA A 85 5.30 -1.41 7.10
N TYR A 86 4.21 -1.29 7.84
CA TYR A 86 4.08 -1.72 9.23
C TYR A 86 3.07 -2.85 9.31
N CYS A 87 3.27 -3.73 10.29
CA CYS A 87 2.43 -4.89 10.53
C CYS A 87 2.09 -4.90 12.01
N GLU A 88 0.84 -4.60 12.34
CA GLU A 88 0.41 -4.38 13.72
C GLU A 88 -0.84 -5.20 14.04
N HIS A 89 -1.16 -5.26 15.33
CA HIS A 89 -2.48 -5.68 15.79
C HIS A 89 -3.53 -4.62 15.41
N LEU A 90 -4.68 -5.11 14.94
CA LEU A 90 -5.82 -4.25 14.65
C LEU A 90 -6.46 -3.74 15.95
N LYS A 91 -6.44 -4.59 16.97
CA LYS A 91 -6.91 -4.28 18.32
C LYS A 91 -5.89 -3.42 19.06
N ASP A 92 -6.32 -2.24 19.48
CA ASP A 92 -5.52 -1.32 20.28
C ASP A 92 -5.98 -1.35 21.74
N ASN A 93 -5.19 -1.99 22.61
CA ASN A 93 -5.50 -2.06 24.05
C ASN A 93 -4.71 -1.04 24.87
N GLU A 94 -3.92 -0.19 24.24
CA GLU A 94 -3.00 0.73 24.93
C GLU A 94 -3.52 2.16 24.91
N ILE A 95 -4.05 2.61 23.77
CA ILE A 95 -4.49 4.00 23.57
C ILE A 95 -5.98 4.15 23.90
N GLU A 96 -6.84 3.32 23.31
CA GLU A 96 -8.30 3.44 23.40
C GLU A 96 -8.92 2.20 24.08
N ILE A 97 -8.64 2.05 25.39
CA ILE A 97 -9.04 0.88 26.18
C ILE A 97 -10.56 0.62 26.13
N GLU A 98 -11.37 1.68 26.11
CA GLU A 98 -12.84 1.58 26.08
C GLU A 98 -13.38 1.15 24.71
N ASN A 99 -12.61 1.38 23.65
CA ASN A 99 -12.95 1.02 22.29
C ASN A 99 -11.72 0.49 21.53
N PRO A 100 -11.30 -0.76 21.82
CA PRO A 100 -10.06 -1.29 21.27
C PRO A 100 -10.11 -1.55 19.75
N TRP A 101 -11.27 -1.32 19.11
CA TRP A 101 -11.47 -1.46 17.68
C TRP A 101 -11.70 -0.12 16.98
N TRP A 102 -11.35 1.00 17.62
CA TRP A 102 -11.57 2.36 17.13
C TRP A 102 -11.07 2.59 15.69
N LYS A 103 -9.97 1.93 15.28
CA LYS A 103 -9.42 1.97 13.91
C LYS A 103 -10.45 1.58 12.83
N LEU A 104 -11.49 0.83 13.20
CA LEU A 104 -12.55 0.39 12.28
C LEU A 104 -13.72 1.39 12.14
N GLU A 105 -13.87 2.33 13.07
CA GLU A 105 -15.02 3.25 13.08
C GLU A 105 -15.01 4.17 11.86
N GLY A 106 -13.84 4.75 11.55
CA GLY A 106 -13.67 5.60 10.36
C GLY A 106 -14.04 4.85 9.08
N LEU A 107 -13.61 3.59 8.97
CA LEU A 107 -13.94 2.73 7.85
C LEU A 107 -15.45 2.48 7.75
N GLU A 108 -16.12 2.14 8.86
CA GLU A 108 -17.56 1.89 8.85
C GLU A 108 -18.37 3.16 8.53
N LEU A 109 -18.04 4.29 9.16
CA LEU A 109 -18.75 5.55 9.00
C LEU A 109 -18.61 6.16 7.61
N ASN A 110 -17.45 5.98 6.97
CA ASN A 110 -17.18 6.50 5.63
C ASN A 110 -17.53 5.50 4.51
N ASN A 111 -17.98 4.29 4.85
CA ASN A 111 -18.36 3.32 3.84
C ASN A 111 -19.59 3.77 3.04
N MET A 112 -19.40 3.95 1.73
CA MET A 112 -20.47 4.32 0.79
C MET A 112 -20.82 3.22 -0.21
N ALA A 113 -19.98 2.17 -0.35
CA ALA A 113 -20.04 1.27 -1.50
C ALA A 113 -19.77 -0.21 -1.19
N ILE A 114 -19.20 -0.54 -0.03
CA ILE A 114 -18.88 -1.93 0.32
C ILE A 114 -20.10 -2.59 0.94
N ASP A 115 -20.58 -3.64 0.29
CA ASP A 115 -21.67 -4.46 0.80
C ASP A 115 -21.24 -5.26 2.03
N ASN A 116 -22.18 -5.47 2.96
CA ASN A 116 -22.00 -6.27 4.18
C ASN A 116 -20.78 -5.85 5.03
N ILE A 117 -20.45 -4.55 5.05
CA ILE A 117 -19.26 -4.02 5.73
C ILE A 117 -19.13 -4.50 7.18
N LYS A 118 -20.25 -4.52 7.94
CA LYS A 118 -20.28 -4.98 9.33
C LYS A 118 -19.81 -6.42 9.48
N GLU A 119 -20.27 -7.32 8.62
CA GLU A 119 -19.86 -8.73 8.64
C GLU A 119 -18.36 -8.86 8.36
N LYS A 120 -17.86 -8.09 7.38
CA LYS A 120 -16.42 -8.09 7.05
C LYS A 120 -15.58 -7.57 8.22
N LEU A 121 -16.04 -6.52 8.90
CA LEU A 121 -15.36 -5.98 10.07
C LEU A 121 -15.34 -6.97 11.24
N GLU A 122 -16.42 -7.71 11.48
CA GLU A 122 -16.41 -8.78 12.49
C GLU A 122 -15.41 -9.90 12.15
N LYS A 123 -15.26 -10.27 10.88
CA LYS A 123 -14.20 -11.21 10.46
C LYS A 123 -12.81 -10.64 10.67
N ALA A 124 -12.60 -9.37 10.31
CA ALA A 124 -11.32 -8.68 10.51
C ALA A 124 -10.91 -8.64 11.99
N LYS A 125 -11.86 -8.43 12.91
CA LYS A 125 -11.62 -8.50 14.36
C LYS A 125 -11.08 -9.86 14.81
N LEU A 126 -11.52 -10.96 14.19
CA LEU A 126 -11.03 -12.31 14.50
C LEU A 126 -9.60 -12.54 14.00
N LEU A 127 -9.20 -11.86 12.92
CA LEU A 127 -7.85 -11.95 12.35
C LEU A 127 -6.84 -11.07 13.10
N ASP A 128 -7.33 -9.97 13.72
CA ASP A 128 -6.55 -9.04 14.54
C ASP A 128 -5.22 -8.60 13.90
N ARG A 129 -5.31 -8.16 12.64
CA ARG A 129 -4.17 -7.74 11.85
C ARG A 129 -4.49 -6.49 11.07
N ILE A 130 -3.52 -5.59 10.96
CA ILE A 130 -3.52 -4.47 10.04
C ILE A 130 -2.13 -4.34 9.43
N TRP A 131 -2.08 -4.04 8.12
CA TRP A 131 -0.84 -3.58 7.49
C TRP A 131 -1.02 -2.14 7.06
N SER A 132 -0.03 -1.31 7.35
CA SER A 132 -0.05 0.12 7.02
C SER A 132 1.11 0.43 6.08
N PHE A 133 0.80 0.88 4.86
CA PHE A 133 1.81 1.24 3.86
C PHE A 133 1.89 2.74 3.75
N ARG A 134 3.06 3.27 4.09
CA ARG A 134 3.29 4.70 4.16
C ARG A 134 4.27 5.14 3.07
N ARG A 135 3.96 6.29 2.49
CA ARG A 135 4.81 6.97 1.52
C ARG A 135 5.11 8.39 2.00
N SER A 136 6.39 8.74 2.01
CA SER A 136 6.83 10.11 2.29
C SER A 136 6.52 11.07 1.13
N ALA A 137 6.23 12.34 1.45
CA ALA A 137 6.08 13.37 0.43
C ALA A 137 7.37 13.59 -0.36
N GLY A 138 7.24 13.98 -1.64
CA GLY A 138 8.39 14.24 -2.52
C GLY A 138 9.05 12.99 -3.12
N GLN A 139 8.53 11.79 -2.84
CA GLN A 139 8.96 10.55 -3.49
C GLN A 139 8.63 10.56 -5.00
N PRO A 140 9.39 9.82 -5.83
CA PRO A 140 9.16 9.70 -7.26
C PRO A 140 7.74 9.27 -7.63
N GLY A 141 7.30 9.63 -8.84
CA GLY A 141 6.00 9.27 -9.38
C GLY A 141 5.75 7.77 -9.36
N ILE A 142 6.78 6.96 -9.66
CA ILE A 142 6.64 5.50 -9.64
C ILE A 142 6.42 4.96 -8.24
N ILE A 143 7.02 5.57 -7.22
CA ILE A 143 6.80 5.20 -5.81
C ILE A 143 5.40 5.60 -5.36
N ALA A 144 4.91 6.77 -5.83
CA ALA A 144 3.54 7.22 -5.58
C ALA A 144 2.47 6.30 -6.17
N VAL A 145 2.76 5.63 -7.28
CA VAL A 145 1.87 4.58 -7.83
C VAL A 145 2.07 3.25 -7.10
N SER A 146 3.33 2.87 -6.88
CA SER A 146 3.65 1.52 -6.41
C SER A 146 3.16 1.26 -5.00
N TYR A 147 3.22 2.24 -4.08
CA TYR A 147 2.78 2.00 -2.70
C TYR A 147 1.32 1.57 -2.62
N GLY A 148 0.41 2.22 -3.37
CA GLY A 148 -1.00 1.82 -3.40
C GLY A 148 -1.24 0.52 -4.16
N LEU A 149 -0.46 0.20 -5.19
CA LEU A 149 -0.57 -1.10 -5.87
C LEU A 149 0.00 -2.27 -5.03
N ILE A 150 0.98 -2.00 -4.16
CA ILE A 150 1.42 -2.96 -3.16
C ILE A 150 0.32 -3.15 -2.11
N SER A 151 -0.27 -2.07 -1.58
CA SER A 151 -1.42 -2.14 -0.66
C SER A 151 -2.59 -2.92 -1.25
N LEU A 152 -2.92 -2.64 -2.52
CA LEU A 152 -3.92 -3.38 -3.29
C LEU A 152 -3.63 -4.88 -3.32
N SER A 153 -2.37 -5.27 -3.49
CA SER A 153 -1.97 -6.68 -3.59
C SER A 153 -2.22 -7.43 -2.30
N VAL A 154 -1.90 -6.81 -1.15
CA VAL A 154 -2.20 -7.38 0.17
C VAL A 154 -3.72 -7.49 0.35
N ALA A 155 -4.48 -6.46 -0.02
CA ALA A 155 -5.94 -6.49 0.05
C ALA A 155 -6.54 -7.57 -0.86
N GLU A 156 -6.03 -7.76 -2.07
CA GLU A 156 -6.48 -8.82 -2.98
C GLU A 156 -6.24 -10.22 -2.41
N LEU A 157 -5.04 -10.47 -1.88
CA LEU A 157 -4.67 -11.78 -1.33
C LEU A 157 -5.45 -12.14 -0.06
N THR A 158 -5.96 -11.14 0.67
CA THR A 158 -6.65 -11.32 1.96
C THR A 158 -8.15 -11.05 1.91
N ASN A 159 -8.67 -10.74 0.71
CA ASN A 159 -10.00 -10.14 0.51
C ASN A 159 -10.23 -8.91 1.43
N GLY A 160 -9.14 -8.21 1.73
CA GLY A 160 -9.07 -7.11 2.67
C GLY A 160 -9.67 -5.82 2.15
N LEU A 161 -9.90 -4.92 3.09
CA LEU A 161 -10.39 -3.56 2.85
C LEU A 161 -9.22 -2.59 2.88
N LEU A 162 -9.18 -1.67 1.92
CA LEU A 162 -8.24 -0.56 1.91
C LEU A 162 -8.88 0.66 2.57
N TRP A 163 -8.12 1.35 3.41
CA TRP A 163 -8.53 2.58 4.10
C TRP A 163 -7.39 3.61 4.09
N SER A 164 -7.75 4.90 4.07
CA SER A 164 -6.82 6.00 4.30
C SER A 164 -7.61 7.22 4.74
N ASP A 165 -7.16 7.84 5.83
CA ASP A 165 -7.72 9.09 6.36
C ASP A 165 -6.78 10.30 6.15
N ASP A 166 -5.53 10.08 5.70
CA ASP A 166 -4.48 11.09 5.60
C ASP A 166 -4.20 11.57 4.16
N GLY A 167 -5.02 11.15 3.20
CA GLY A 167 -4.98 11.67 1.83
C GLY A 167 -4.16 10.85 0.84
N ALA A 168 -4.20 9.51 0.94
CA ALA A 168 -3.59 8.56 0.01
C ALA A 168 -4.20 8.54 -1.41
N TRP A 169 -4.28 9.71 -2.04
CA TRP A 169 -4.96 10.01 -3.30
C TRP A 169 -6.47 9.76 -3.29
N ASP A 170 -7.23 10.67 -3.90
CA ASP A 170 -8.70 10.65 -4.01
C ASP A 170 -9.43 10.05 -2.79
N TYR A 171 -9.09 10.53 -1.58
CA TYR A 171 -9.41 9.86 -0.32
C TYR A 171 -10.91 9.62 -0.07
N GLN A 172 -11.76 10.40 -0.74
CA GLN A 172 -13.22 10.27 -0.70
C GLN A 172 -13.73 8.94 -1.27
N ARG A 173 -12.85 8.16 -1.90
CA ARG A 173 -13.15 6.82 -2.40
C ARG A 173 -12.83 5.71 -1.40
N PHE A 174 -12.23 6.03 -0.26
CA PHE A 174 -12.05 5.07 0.83
C PHE A 174 -13.29 5.02 1.74
N PRO A 175 -13.56 3.86 2.36
CA PRO A 175 -12.86 2.59 2.14
C PRO A 175 -13.18 1.96 0.79
N SER A 176 -12.30 1.08 0.33
CA SER A 176 -12.47 0.36 -0.94
C SER A 176 -12.07 -1.10 -0.84
N GLU A 177 -12.75 -1.97 -1.58
CA GLU A 177 -12.25 -3.30 -1.90
C GLU A 177 -11.18 -3.23 -2.99
N SER A 178 -10.35 -4.27 -3.08
CA SER A 178 -9.23 -4.37 -4.05
C SER A 178 -9.68 -4.13 -5.50
N LYS A 179 -10.74 -4.81 -5.96
CA LYS A 179 -11.24 -4.67 -7.33
C LYS A 179 -11.68 -3.25 -7.66
N ALA A 180 -12.41 -2.61 -6.75
CA ALA A 180 -12.85 -1.22 -6.94
C ALA A 180 -11.64 -0.29 -6.94
N PHE A 181 -10.71 -0.48 -5.99
CA PHE A 181 -9.49 0.30 -5.85
C PHE A 181 -8.66 0.28 -7.14
N LEU A 182 -8.45 -0.89 -7.75
CA LEU A 182 -7.72 -1.03 -9.00
C LEU A 182 -8.35 -0.26 -10.19
N ASP A 183 -9.68 -0.09 -10.23
CA ASP A 183 -10.34 0.66 -11.32
C ASP A 183 -10.07 2.16 -11.26
N TRP A 184 -10.02 2.72 -10.05
CA TRP A 184 -9.87 4.18 -9.89
C TRP A 184 -8.44 4.59 -9.54
N TYR A 185 -7.68 3.78 -8.80
CA TYR A 185 -6.38 4.16 -8.25
C TYR A 185 -5.38 4.63 -9.33
N PHE A 186 -4.85 5.83 -9.10
CA PHE A 186 -3.96 6.58 -9.97
C PHE A 186 -4.43 6.71 -11.43
N ARG A 187 -5.74 6.72 -11.70
CA ARG A 187 -6.36 6.98 -13.01
C ARG A 187 -6.85 8.43 -13.11
N PRO A 188 -6.16 9.31 -13.85
CA PRO A 188 -6.54 10.73 -13.91
C PRO A 188 -7.95 11.00 -14.44
N ASP A 189 -8.47 10.14 -15.31
CA ASP A 189 -9.81 10.21 -15.89
C ASP A 189 -10.92 9.76 -14.90
N LYS A 190 -10.55 9.06 -13.83
CA LYS A 190 -11.46 8.61 -12.77
C LYS A 190 -11.43 9.49 -11.53
N ALA A 191 -10.49 10.42 -11.41
CA ALA A 191 -10.35 11.26 -10.22
C ALA A 191 -11.61 12.12 -9.98
N ILE A 192 -12.08 12.20 -8.74
CA ILE A 192 -13.26 13.02 -8.36
C ILE A 192 -12.97 14.51 -8.55
N HIS A 193 -11.77 14.93 -8.16
CA HIS A 193 -11.36 16.34 -8.22
C HIS A 193 -10.24 16.58 -9.23
N LYS A 194 -10.27 17.75 -9.86
CA LYS A 194 -9.29 18.15 -10.88
C LYS A 194 -7.85 18.14 -10.35
N ASN A 195 -7.63 18.56 -9.10
CA ASN A 195 -6.29 18.55 -8.48
C ASN A 195 -5.72 17.13 -8.35
N TYR A 196 -6.54 16.12 -8.06
CA TYR A 196 -6.12 14.72 -8.02
C TYR A 196 -5.79 14.19 -9.41
N ALA A 197 -6.59 14.56 -10.42
CA ALA A 197 -6.29 14.24 -11.82
C ALA A 197 -4.97 14.85 -12.28
N ASP A 198 -4.76 16.14 -12.00
CA ASP A 198 -3.57 16.88 -12.40
C ASP A 198 -2.32 16.37 -11.68
N TRP A 199 -2.42 15.98 -10.41
CA TRP A 199 -1.30 15.35 -9.69
C TRP A 199 -0.97 13.97 -10.27
N ALA A 200 -1.96 13.10 -10.49
CA ALA A 200 -1.74 11.78 -11.08
C ALA A 200 -1.08 11.89 -12.47
N LYS A 201 -1.52 12.84 -13.32
CA LYS A 201 -0.89 13.11 -14.63
C LYS A 201 0.58 13.49 -14.49
N ARG A 202 0.91 14.42 -13.58
CA ARG A 202 2.30 14.83 -13.35
C ARG A 202 3.17 13.66 -12.95
N CYS A 203 2.72 12.84 -11.99
CA CYS A 203 3.46 11.65 -11.59
C CYS A 203 3.62 10.66 -12.75
N ILE A 204 2.58 10.40 -13.55
CA ILE A 204 2.67 9.53 -14.74
C ILE A 204 3.70 10.05 -15.75
N ASP A 205 3.74 11.36 -15.98
CA ASP A 205 4.72 11.99 -16.88
C ASP A 205 6.15 11.90 -16.32
N GLU A 206 6.31 11.93 -15.00
CA GLU A 206 7.59 11.75 -14.30
C GLU A 206 8.09 10.30 -14.35
N ILE A 207 7.21 9.30 -14.20
CA ILE A 207 7.57 7.87 -14.27
C ILE A 207 8.35 7.55 -15.54
N LYS A 208 7.93 8.11 -16.67
CA LYS A 208 8.62 7.92 -17.96
C LYS A 208 10.08 8.37 -17.90
N LYS A 209 10.36 9.46 -17.20
CA LYS A 209 11.73 9.99 -17.03
C LYS A 209 12.51 9.19 -16.01
N GLU A 210 11.87 8.80 -14.91
CA GLU A 210 12.44 8.03 -13.80
C GLU A 210 12.94 6.65 -14.26
N LEU A 211 12.16 5.95 -15.09
CA LEU A 211 12.51 4.61 -15.56
C LEU A 211 13.46 4.61 -16.78
N GLN A 212 13.45 5.67 -17.60
CA GLN A 212 14.31 5.77 -18.78
C GLN A 212 15.70 6.36 -18.51
N SER A 213 15.91 7.01 -17.36
CA SER A 213 17.18 7.62 -17.00
C SER A 213 17.94 6.71 -16.04
N PRO A 214 19.06 6.09 -16.44
CA PRO A 214 19.88 5.32 -15.50
C PRO A 214 20.35 6.25 -14.38
N THR A 215 19.90 6.02 -13.14
CA THR A 215 20.43 6.73 -11.97
C THR A 215 21.90 6.39 -11.82
N ASN A 216 22.74 7.41 -11.97
CA ASN A 216 24.16 7.34 -11.66
C ASN A 216 24.28 7.18 -10.13
N PRO A 217 24.82 6.05 -9.60
CA PRO A 217 24.82 5.78 -8.17
C PRO A 217 25.97 6.52 -7.50
N LYS A 218 25.97 7.86 -7.52
CA LYS A 218 26.84 8.71 -6.68
C LYS A 218 26.18 10.05 -6.42
N MET A 219 25.47 10.15 -5.31
CA MET A 219 25.41 11.38 -4.52
C MET A 219 24.84 11.03 -3.13
N TYR A 220 25.69 10.46 -2.28
CA TYR A 220 25.84 10.80 -0.85
C TYR A 220 27.28 10.46 -0.46
#